data_AF-A0A848UUX5-F1
#
_entry.id   AF-A0A848UUX5-F1
#
_cell.length_a   1.000
_cell.length_b   1.000
_cell.length_c   1.000
_cell.angle_alpha   90.00
_cell.angle_beta   90.00
_cell.angle_gamma   90.00
#
_symmetry.space_group_name_H-M   'P 1'
#
loop_
_entity.id
_entity.type
_entity.pdbx_description
1 polymer ?
#
loop_
_entity_poly.entity_id
_entity_poly.type
_entity_poly.pdbx_seq_one_letter_code
_entity_poly.pdbx_strand_id
1 'polypeptide(L)'
;MSKVFFKNLVIAGILAIVIIGGLWIWLGMMTGHGETVTVPPLSGMSVEEAAETLDNRGLEYAVIDSIWSEDAVGGTIIEQIPEGGKEVKENRKILLTIYRYSAVAERLGISEGEVAEVAMIKLRNKGVHFSTKYESNVLLDGMIV
;
A
#
# COMPACT_ATOMS: atom_id res chain seq x y z
N MET A 1 7.34 -32.76 -59.88
CA MET A 1 6.74 -31.64 -59.13
C MET A 1 6.52 -30.46 -60.06
N SER A 2 5.34 -29.84 -60.09
CA SER A 2 5.06 -28.74 -61.03
C SER A 2 5.78 -27.47 -60.59
N LYS A 3 6.35 -26.71 -61.55
CA LYS A 3 7.01 -25.43 -61.28
C LYS A 3 6.07 -24.41 -60.57
N VAL A 4 4.76 -24.59 -60.77
CA VAL A 4 3.70 -23.78 -60.16
C VAL A 4 3.58 -24.04 -58.66
N PHE A 5 3.70 -25.30 -58.23
CA PHE A 5 3.69 -25.69 -56.81
C PHE A 5 4.86 -25.05 -56.06
N PHE A 6 6.07 -25.10 -56.63
CA PHE A 6 7.25 -24.50 -56.02
C PHE A 6 7.13 -22.97 -55.91
N LYS A 7 6.57 -22.31 -56.93
CA LYS A 7 6.33 -20.85 -56.90
C LYS A 7 5.37 -20.45 -55.77
N ASN A 8 4.28 -21.19 -55.58
CA ASN A 8 3.32 -20.93 -54.51
C ASN A 8 3.91 -21.22 -53.12
N LEU A 9 4.77 -22.24 -52.99
CA LEU A 9 5.46 -22.56 -51.75
C LEU A 9 6.42 -21.43 -51.33
N VAL A 10 7.17 -20.87 -52.28
CA VAL A 10 8.06 -19.72 -52.03
C VAL A 10 7.25 -18.48 -51.64
N ILE A 11 6.14 -18.21 -52.33
CA ILE A 11 5.25 -17.08 -51.99
C ILE A 11 4.67 -17.24 -50.59
N ALA A 12 4.20 -18.43 -50.24
CA ALA A 12 3.67 -18.71 -48.89
C ALA A 12 4.76 -18.56 -47.82
N GLY A 13 5.99 -18.98 -48.09
CA GLY A 13 7.13 -18.78 -47.19
C GLY A 13 7.46 -17.31 -46.97
N ILE A 14 7.50 -16.51 -48.04
CA ILE A 14 7.72 -15.05 -47.94
C ILE A 14 6.58 -14.40 -47.15
N LEU A 15 5.33 -14.77 -47.42
CA LEU A 15 4.16 -14.24 -46.71
C LEU A 15 4.23 -14.55 -45.22
N ALA A 16 4.61 -15.78 -44.86
CA ALA A 16 4.80 -16.20 -43.48
C ALA A 16 5.91 -15.40 -42.79
N ILE A 17 7.03 -15.14 -43.46
CA ILE A 17 8.13 -14.32 -42.91
C ILE A 17 7.66 -12.88 -42.68
N VAL A 18 6.91 -12.30 -43.61
CA VAL A 18 6.36 -10.94 -43.47
C VAL A 18 5.38 -10.86 -42.30
N ILE A 19 4.50 -11.85 -42.15
CA ILE A 19 3.55 -11.91 -41.03
C ILE A 19 4.30 -12.05 -39.70
N ILE A 20 5.26 -12.98 -39.61
CA ILE A 20 6.03 -13.21 -38.38
C ILE A 20 6.85 -11.97 -38.02
N GLY A 21 7.53 -11.35 -38.99
CA GLY A 21 8.30 -10.12 -38.78
C GLY A 21 7.42 -8.94 -38.38
N GLY A 22 6.26 -8.79 -39.01
CA GLY A 22 5.25 -7.78 -38.66
C GLY A 22 4.73 -7.98 -37.24
N LEU A 23 4.41 -9.21 -36.85
CA LEU A 23 3.99 -9.56 -35.49
C LEU A 23 5.11 -9.26 -34.47
N TRP A 24 6.37 -9.57 -34.79
CA TRP A 24 7.51 -9.26 -33.94
C TRP A 24 7.65 -7.76 -33.67
N ILE A 25 7.56 -6.94 -34.73
CA ILE A 25 7.64 -5.48 -34.62
C ILE A 25 6.43 -4.93 -33.84
N TRP A 26 5.22 -5.41 -34.15
CA TRP A 26 3.99 -5.00 -33.48
C TRP A 26 4.05 -5.32 -31.98
N LEU A 27 4.45 -6.54 -31.63
CA LEU A 27 4.63 -6.95 -30.24
C LEU A 27 5.70 -6.11 -29.55
N GLY A 28 6.80 -5.79 -30.22
CA GLY A 28 7.85 -4.91 -29.68
C GLY A 28 7.34 -3.50 -29.36
N MET A 29 6.53 -2.90 -30.23
CA MET A 29 5.94 -1.58 -30.01
C MET A 29 4.90 -1.61 -28.87
N MET A 30 4.03 -2.63 -28.84
CA MET A 30 2.96 -2.71 -27.84
C MET A 30 3.47 -3.10 -26.44
N THR A 31 4.57 -3.87 -26.36
CA THR A 31 5.13 -4.31 -25.08
C THR A 31 5.99 -3.26 -24.39
N GLY A 32 6.23 -2.10 -25.01
CA GLY A 32 6.90 -0.97 -24.37
C GLY A 32 8.19 -1.41 -23.68
N HIS A 33 9.19 -1.81 -24.47
CA HIS A 33 10.49 -2.20 -23.93
C HIS A 33 11.13 -1.02 -23.18
N GLY A 34 11.00 -1.04 -21.85
CA GLY A 34 12.16 -0.80 -20.98
C GLY A 34 12.49 0.63 -20.62
N GLU A 35 11.54 1.57 -20.61
CA GLU A 35 11.75 2.78 -19.83
C GLU A 35 11.59 2.44 -18.34
N THR A 36 12.74 2.37 -17.67
CA THR A 36 12.81 2.20 -16.23
C THR A 36 12.88 3.56 -15.56
N VAL A 37 12.14 3.70 -14.48
CA VAL A 37 12.14 4.88 -13.62
C VAL A 37 12.81 4.51 -12.31
N THR A 38 13.73 5.37 -11.86
CA THR A 38 14.33 5.21 -10.54
C THR A 38 13.35 5.65 -9.46
N VAL A 39 13.09 4.75 -8.51
CA VAL A 39 12.22 5.00 -7.37
C VAL A 39 12.89 6.03 -6.44
N PRO A 40 12.23 7.14 -6.09
CA PRO A 40 12.75 8.09 -5.11
C PRO A 40 12.68 7.50 -3.69
N PRO A 41 13.58 7.93 -2.77
CA PRO A 41 13.40 7.67 -1.34
C PRO A 41 12.28 8.56 -0.78
N LEU A 42 11.30 7.93 -0.12
CA LEU A 42 10.08 8.53 0.42
C LEU A 42 9.97 8.36 1.94
N SER A 43 10.79 7.50 2.55
CA SER A 43 10.82 7.30 4.00
C SER A 43 11.05 8.64 4.73
N GLY A 44 10.19 8.93 5.70
CA GLY A 44 10.22 10.18 6.46
C GLY A 44 9.46 11.35 5.84
N MET A 45 8.97 11.22 4.60
CA MET A 45 8.09 12.23 3.98
C MET A 45 6.63 12.03 4.40
N SER A 46 5.83 13.09 4.29
CA SER A 46 4.37 12.99 4.34
C SER A 46 3.83 12.28 3.08
N VAL A 47 2.65 11.67 3.17
CA VAL A 47 1.99 11.07 1.99
C VAL A 47 1.76 12.11 0.89
N GLU A 48 1.46 13.35 1.27
CA GLU A 48 1.20 14.45 0.35
C GLU A 48 2.45 14.86 -0.44
N GLU A 49 3.60 15.04 0.22
CA GLU A 49 4.87 15.34 -0.44
C GLU A 49 5.36 14.18 -1.31
N ALA A 50 5.15 12.95 -0.83
CA ALA A 50 5.50 11.76 -1.58
C ALA A 50 4.64 11.60 -2.83
N ALA A 51 3.35 11.95 -2.77
CA ALA A 51 2.44 11.93 -3.91
C ALA A 51 2.93 12.86 -5.02
N GLU A 52 3.31 14.10 -4.68
CA GLU A 52 3.86 15.05 -5.65
C GLU A 52 5.19 14.56 -6.24
N THR A 53 6.06 13.99 -5.40
CA THR A 53 7.36 13.45 -5.85
C THR A 53 7.21 12.27 -6.81
N LEU A 54 6.22 11.41 -6.58
CA LEU A 54 5.93 10.24 -7.42
C LEU A 54 5.24 10.62 -8.73
N ASP A 55 4.29 11.56 -8.69
CA ASP A 55 3.57 12.03 -9.88
C ASP A 55 4.52 12.68 -10.90
N ASN A 56 5.49 13.46 -10.41
CA ASN A 56 6.58 14.02 -11.23
C ASN A 56 7.44 12.95 -11.94
N ARG A 57 7.38 11.69 -11.50
CA ARG A 57 8.12 10.56 -12.09
C ARG A 57 7.20 9.53 -12.78
N GLY A 58 5.91 9.82 -12.95
CA GLY A 58 4.95 8.88 -13.54
C GLY A 58 4.79 7.60 -12.72
N LEU A 59 4.98 7.69 -11.41
CA LEU A 59 4.81 6.59 -10.47
C LEU A 59 3.53 6.80 -9.65
N GLU A 60 2.84 5.70 -9.36
CA GLU A 60 1.67 5.72 -8.49
C GLU A 60 2.03 5.18 -7.10
N TYR A 61 1.22 5.47 -6.08
CA TYR A 61 1.38 4.87 -4.76
C TYR A 61 0.11 4.19 -4.26
N ALA A 62 0.29 3.27 -3.31
CA ALA A 62 -0.79 2.66 -2.56
C ALA A 62 -0.35 2.46 -1.10
N VAL A 63 -1.14 2.98 -0.16
CA VAL A 63 -0.94 2.71 1.26
C VAL A 63 -1.49 1.32 1.55
N ILE A 64 -0.62 0.39 1.94
CA ILE A 64 -0.99 -1.02 2.20
C ILE A 64 -1.09 -1.34 3.69
N ASP A 65 -0.38 -0.60 4.52
CA ASP A 65 -0.34 -0.84 5.96
C ASP A 65 -0.14 0.47 6.73
N SER A 66 -0.48 0.44 8.01
CA SER A 66 -0.29 1.58 8.91
C SER A 66 0.02 1.16 10.34
N ILE A 67 1.02 1.81 10.93
CA ILE A 67 1.53 1.50 12.28
C ILE A 67 1.19 2.67 13.21
N TRP A 68 0.79 2.38 14.44
CA TRP A 68 0.60 3.41 15.46
C TRP A 68 1.87 3.57 16.29
N SER A 69 2.26 4.82 16.54
CA SER A 69 3.34 5.18 17.45
C SER A 69 3.02 6.54 18.08
N GLU A 70 3.19 6.65 19.41
CA GLU A 70 2.85 7.86 20.18
C GLU A 70 3.74 9.05 19.83
N ASP A 71 5.00 8.78 19.45
CA ASP A 71 6.00 9.81 19.12
C ASP A 71 6.00 10.20 17.63
N ALA A 72 5.15 9.57 16.81
CA ALA A 72 5.18 9.72 15.35
C ALA A 72 4.10 10.66 14.83
N VAL A 73 4.42 11.37 13.76
CA VAL A 73 3.47 12.20 13.03
C VAL A 73 2.67 11.32 12.06
N GLY A 74 1.35 11.26 12.26
CA GLY A 74 0.44 10.53 11.38
C GLY A 74 0.55 10.97 9.92
N GLY A 75 0.48 10.01 9.00
CA GLY A 75 0.69 10.26 7.57
C GLY A 75 2.17 10.25 7.14
N THR A 76 3.12 10.12 8.06
CA THR A 76 4.53 9.99 7.68
C THR A 76 4.84 8.58 7.18
N ILE A 77 5.57 8.46 6.08
CA ILE A 77 5.98 7.20 5.48
C ILE A 77 7.09 6.56 6.31
N ILE A 78 6.86 5.32 6.71
CA ILE A 78 7.80 4.49 7.47
C ILE A 78 8.67 3.72 6.48
N GLU A 79 7.98 3.00 5.58
CA GLU A 79 8.59 2.06 4.66
C GLU A 79 7.93 2.16 3.29
N GLN A 80 8.72 1.86 2.26
CA GLN A 80 8.27 1.79 0.89
C GLN A 80 8.74 0.49 0.23
N ILE A 81 7.95 -0.01 -0.70
CA ILE A 81 8.30 -1.14 -1.54
C ILE A 81 7.92 -0.82 -2.99
N PRO A 82 8.87 -0.82 -3.94
CA PRO A 82 10.31 -1.08 -3.80
C PRO A 82 11.09 0.01 -3.04
N GLU A 83 12.27 -0.35 -2.54
CA GLU A 83 13.20 0.58 -1.89
C GLU A 83 13.64 1.71 -2.82
N GLY A 84 13.99 2.85 -2.22
CA GLY A 84 14.56 3.99 -2.95
C GLY A 84 15.84 3.61 -3.71
N GLY A 85 16.01 4.17 -4.90
CA GLY A 85 17.14 3.89 -5.79
C GLY A 85 16.98 2.62 -6.64
N LYS A 86 15.91 1.83 -6.46
CA LYS A 86 15.61 0.71 -7.36
C LYS A 86 15.02 1.21 -8.68
N GLU A 87 15.25 0.44 -9.73
CA GLU A 87 14.63 0.67 -11.04
C GLU A 87 13.36 -0.16 -11.18
N VAL A 88 12.28 0.50 -11.57
CA VAL A 88 10.98 -0.12 -11.83
C VAL A 88 10.50 0.26 -13.21
N LYS A 89 9.59 -0.53 -13.79
CA LYS A 89 8.87 -0.10 -14.98
C LYS A 89 8.01 1.13 -14.65
N GLU A 90 7.79 1.97 -15.65
CA GLU A 90 6.80 3.04 -15.57
C GLU A 90 5.43 2.55 -15.11
N ASN A 91 4.65 3.44 -14.49
CA ASN A 91 3.31 3.16 -13.94
C ASN A 91 3.31 2.07 -12.85
N ARG A 92 4.45 1.81 -12.21
CA ARG A 92 4.50 0.89 -11.07
C ARG A 92 3.94 1.57 -9.83
N LYS A 93 3.06 0.86 -9.12
CA LYS A 93 2.60 1.24 -7.78
C LYS A 93 3.68 0.99 -6.72
N ILE A 94 4.05 2.04 -6.01
CA ILE A 94 4.90 2.00 -4.83
C ILE A 94 4.01 1.75 -3.62
N LEU A 95 4.29 0.67 -2.90
CA LEU A 95 3.54 0.30 -1.70
C LEU A 95 4.13 1.05 -0.51
N LEU A 96 3.28 1.72 0.25
CA LEU A 96 3.70 2.53 1.38
C LEU A 96 3.11 1.98 2.69
N THR A 97 3.94 1.99 3.72
CA THR A 97 3.54 1.79 5.10
C THR A 97 3.68 3.12 5.83
N ILE A 98 2.61 3.58 6.51
CA ILE A 98 2.58 4.92 7.10
C ILE A 98 2.30 4.89 8.61
N TYR A 99 2.60 5.98 9.31
CA TYR A 99 2.08 6.18 10.65
C TYR A 99 0.58 6.52 10.60
N ARG A 100 -0.21 5.95 11.51
CA ARG A 100 -1.63 6.26 11.63
C ARG A 100 -1.85 7.67 12.16
N TYR A 101 -2.91 8.32 11.67
CA TYR A 101 -3.38 9.61 12.18
C TYR A 101 -3.94 9.55 13.60
N SER A 102 -4.50 8.41 14.00
CA SER A 102 -5.06 8.23 15.34
C SER A 102 -4.84 6.82 15.87
N ALA A 103 -4.81 6.70 17.19
CA ALA A 103 -4.95 5.42 17.86
C ALA A 103 -6.25 4.74 17.40
N VAL A 104 -6.22 3.42 17.23
CA VAL A 104 -7.43 2.67 16.95
C VAL A 104 -8.38 2.87 18.12
N ALA A 105 -9.58 3.39 17.86
CA ALA A 105 -10.65 3.42 18.84
C ALA A 105 -11.14 1.98 19.07
N GLU A 106 -10.40 1.22 19.86
CA GLU A 106 -10.82 -0.12 20.24
C GLU A 106 -11.99 0.00 21.23
N ARG A 107 -13.08 -0.72 20.96
CA ARG A 107 -14.19 -0.77 21.91
C ARG A 107 -13.67 -1.40 23.20
N LEU A 108 -13.65 -0.62 24.27
CA LEU A 108 -13.10 -1.05 25.57
C LEU A 108 -13.95 -2.14 26.23
N GLY A 109 -15.21 -2.31 25.80
CA GLY A 109 -16.10 -3.36 26.31
C GLY A 109 -16.42 -3.17 27.79
N ILE A 110 -16.50 -1.90 28.21
CA ILE A 110 -16.90 -1.46 29.55
C ILE A 110 -18.22 -0.68 29.42
N SER A 111 -19.12 -0.87 30.39
CA SER A 111 -20.42 -0.21 30.44
C SER A 111 -20.66 0.39 31.83
N GLU A 112 -21.48 1.44 31.89
CA GLU A 112 -21.96 2.00 33.16
C GLU A 112 -22.71 0.94 33.97
N GLY A 113 -22.47 0.90 35.29
CA GLY A 113 -22.98 -0.15 36.18
C GLY A 113 -22.15 -1.45 36.19
N GLU A 114 -21.05 -1.54 35.45
CA GLU A 114 -20.08 -2.63 35.62
C GLU A 114 -19.23 -2.40 36.87
N VAL A 115 -18.78 -3.46 37.53
CA VAL A 115 -17.88 -3.37 38.69
C VAL A 115 -16.58 -2.66 38.28
N ALA A 116 -16.23 -1.57 38.99
CA ALA A 116 -15.12 -0.70 38.63
C ALA A 116 -13.78 -1.46 38.61
N GLU A 117 -13.57 -2.38 39.55
CA GLU A 117 -12.35 -3.21 39.61
C GLU A 117 -12.17 -4.10 38.37
N VAL A 118 -13.26 -4.67 37.85
CA VAL A 118 -13.23 -5.51 36.63
C VAL A 118 -12.84 -4.66 35.42
N ALA A 119 -13.41 -3.47 35.28
CA ALA A 119 -13.03 -2.56 34.21
C ALA A 119 -11.59 -2.07 34.35
N MET A 120 -11.12 -1.78 35.56
CA MET A 120 -9.71 -1.42 35.78
C MET A 120 -8.77 -2.54 35.34
N ILE A 121 -9.11 -3.81 35.61
CA ILE A 121 -8.35 -4.98 35.14
C ILE A 121 -8.38 -5.05 33.61
N LYS A 122 -9.54 -4.87 32.98
CA LYS A 122 -9.68 -4.85 31.51
C LYS A 122 -8.81 -3.74 30.88
N LEU A 123 -8.86 -2.52 31.42
CA LEU A 123 -8.10 -1.38 30.92
C LEU A 123 -6.59 -1.57 31.09
N ARG A 124 -6.16 -2.09 32.25
CA ARG A 124 -4.75 -2.40 32.51
C ARG A 124 -4.22 -3.47 31.55
N ASN A 125 -4.99 -4.53 31.30
CA ASN A 125 -4.59 -5.59 30.35
C ASN A 125 -4.53 -5.07 28.90
N LYS A 126 -5.30 -4.05 28.56
CA LYS A 126 -5.26 -3.38 27.25
C LYS A 126 -4.15 -2.31 27.14
N GLY A 127 -3.35 -2.09 28.20
CA GLY A 127 -2.30 -1.07 28.19
C GLY A 127 -2.82 0.37 28.17
N VAL A 128 -4.09 0.59 28.50
CA VAL A 128 -4.70 1.93 28.51
C VAL A 128 -4.34 2.63 29.82
N HIS A 129 -3.76 3.83 29.73
CA HIS A 129 -3.56 4.69 30.89
C HIS A 129 -4.88 5.34 31.32
N PHE A 130 -5.28 5.16 32.57
CA PHE A 130 -6.53 5.71 33.12
C PHE A 130 -6.33 6.31 34.51
N SER A 131 -7.17 7.29 34.85
CA SER A 131 -7.27 7.87 36.20
C SER A 131 -8.63 7.55 36.81
N THR A 132 -8.69 7.34 38.12
CA THR A 132 -9.94 7.06 38.84
C THR A 132 -10.41 8.29 39.62
N LYS A 133 -11.71 8.56 39.60
CA LYS A 133 -12.37 9.56 40.44
C LYS A 133 -13.55 8.89 41.13
N TYR A 134 -13.65 9.09 42.44
CA TYR A 134 -14.73 8.50 43.25
C TYR A 134 -15.86 9.51 43.39
N GLU A 135 -17.09 9.06 43.13
CA GLU A 135 -18.31 9.83 43.37
C GLU A 135 -19.20 9.06 44.35
N SER A 136 -19.71 9.74 45.38
CA SER A 136 -20.58 9.09 46.36
C SER A 136 -21.94 8.77 45.75
N ASN A 137 -22.23 7.48 45.60
CA ASN A 137 -23.52 7.00 45.15
C ASN A 137 -23.96 5.80 46.01
N VAL A 138 -25.18 5.88 46.56
CA VAL A 138 -25.75 4.87 47.45
C VAL A 138 -26.31 3.65 46.68
N LEU A 139 -26.55 3.79 45.37
CA LEU A 139 -27.15 2.76 44.52
C LEU A 139 -26.10 2.03 43.66
N LEU A 140 -24.96 2.65 43.41
CA LEU A 140 -23.92 2.14 42.51
C LEU A 140 -22.56 1.99 43.22
N ASP A 141 -22.57 1.46 44.44
CA ASP A 141 -21.35 1.28 45.23
C ASP A 141 -20.37 0.32 44.53
N GLY A 142 -19.13 0.77 44.35
CA GLY A 142 -18.08 0.02 43.65
C GLY A 142 -18.28 -0.19 42.14
N MET A 143 -19.30 0.43 41.53
CA MET A 143 -19.57 0.33 40.09
C MET A 143 -19.12 1.59 39.33
N ILE A 144 -18.90 1.43 38.03
CA ILE A 144 -18.57 2.53 37.12
C ILE A 144 -19.80 3.38 36.91
N VAL A 145 -19.61 4.67 37.04
CA VAL A 145 -20.53 5.75 36.70
C VAL A 145 -19.87 6.64 35.64
#